data_AF-A0A510WGA3-F1
#
_entry.id   AF-A0A510WGA3-F1
#
_cell.length_a   1.000
_cell.length_b   1.000
_cell.length_c   1.000
_cell.angle_alpha   90.00
_cell.angle_beta   90.00
_cell.angle_gamma   90.00
#
_symmetry.space_group_name_H-M   'P 1'
#
loop_
_entity.id
_entity.type
_entity.pdbx_description
1 polymer ?
#
loop_
_entity_poly.entity_id
_entity_poly.type
_entity_poly.pdbx_seq_one_letter_code
_entity_poly.pdbx_strand_id
1 'polypeptide(L)'
;MSAFTLVQPGTSETRQIQQTLNRKYYKWTGILPCDGIYQRATNTALIYGIQVEIGIGDIANGYFGDGTRANYLKCYNQDLENYPNLVLLIQFALYQNVQNIFYGTVPFTGNLDSDTKSIISEFQNFMQLKEVQSGMPDLRTLLSMLQSNGDTSRAASGCDTAQQLTATQILTLKQNGYDIVGRYLTGTAGGEFIPKGLTREECLLLFENDINIFPIFQDNIYIPKPSLFSEPRGVGDARKAISAARGLGIPEGQIIYFAVDCDCQGWEISEYIIPYFTGIMKAMYDSGYHYGIYGTRNVCTTVEKAMSNEILSLKSIFVSNMSSGFSGNLGFPQPENWAFDQFYEPSGGIGSGVGNVLIDKVAVSGKNTGFSQLTNGLSMLDSFADLLGYKSLIGEEIRAGQEYQFSLWTLPADIDVTISFMNELSVLGESSLVLEVENGVLSPKAKLELDNYIDGIENTSYVENAIDGFVSGIRYEDVSFEVELKSDRSYSIKVIVNSKEFDYNGVSYTVSAEIEIEVHARFFDIDGIDEVVDEAMKNVPVIAASLVLGLLLGALIVGSGGTIIAAGATEAIKQIIAFFGMLALPTRKK
;
A
#
# COMPACT_ATOMS: atom_id res chain seq x y z
N MET A 1 3.09 -31.90 16.33
CA MET A 1 3.24 -32.72 17.55
C MET A 1 2.51 -32.02 18.68
N SER A 2 1.67 -32.72 19.44
CA SER A 2 1.03 -32.15 20.64
C SER A 2 2.04 -32.06 21.77
N ALA A 3 2.29 -30.85 22.28
CA ALA A 3 3.16 -30.65 23.44
C ALA A 3 2.33 -30.56 24.73
N PHE A 4 2.74 -31.32 25.74
CA PHE A 4 2.12 -31.31 27.09
C PHE A 4 3.03 -30.65 28.15
N THR A 5 4.11 -30.05 27.67
CA THR A 5 5.11 -29.29 28.42
C THR A 5 5.09 -27.85 27.93
N LEU A 6 5.37 -26.89 28.82
CA LEU A 6 5.53 -25.49 28.43
C LEU A 6 6.60 -25.36 27.35
N VAL A 7 6.29 -24.68 26.25
CA VAL A 7 7.24 -24.36 25.17
C VAL A 7 7.36 -22.86 25.01
N GLN A 8 8.44 -22.37 24.43
CA GLN A 8 8.54 -20.96 24.02
C GLN A 8 7.82 -20.76 22.68
N PRO A 9 7.05 -19.68 22.48
CA PRO A 9 6.88 -18.50 23.36
C PRO A 9 5.69 -18.58 24.35
N GLY A 10 5.21 -19.77 24.70
CA GLY A 10 4.05 -19.95 25.58
C GLY A 10 4.25 -19.49 27.03
N THR A 11 3.13 -19.21 27.73
CA THR A 11 3.12 -18.72 29.11
C THR A 11 2.61 -19.76 30.11
N SER A 12 3.05 -19.65 31.38
CA SER A 12 2.61 -20.49 32.49
C SER A 12 1.10 -20.40 32.74
N GLU A 13 0.54 -19.20 32.60
CA GLU A 13 -0.85 -18.85 32.82
C GLU A 13 -1.71 -19.47 31.73
N THR A 14 -1.32 -19.33 30.45
CA THR A 14 -2.01 -20.01 29.34
C THR A 14 -1.96 -21.53 29.51
N ARG A 15 -0.84 -22.05 29.99
CA ARG A 15 -0.72 -23.49 30.29
C ARG A 15 -1.65 -23.91 31.43
N GLN A 16 -1.79 -23.09 32.47
CA GLN A 16 -2.75 -23.33 33.55
C GLN A 16 -4.20 -23.34 33.03
N ILE A 17 -4.54 -22.45 32.10
CA ILE A 17 -5.84 -22.44 31.41
C ILE A 17 -6.04 -23.79 30.69
N GLN A 18 -5.11 -24.18 29.81
CA GLN A 18 -5.18 -25.44 29.06
C GLN A 18 -5.34 -26.67 29.97
N GLN A 19 -4.56 -26.74 31.05
CA GLN A 19 -4.64 -27.82 32.04
C GLN A 19 -5.97 -27.84 32.78
N THR A 20 -6.53 -26.66 33.10
CA THR A 20 -7.82 -26.55 33.76
C THR A 20 -8.95 -26.98 32.84
N LEU A 21 -8.89 -26.57 31.56
CA LEU A 21 -9.85 -26.98 30.54
C LEU A 21 -9.83 -28.51 30.35
N ASN A 22 -8.65 -29.12 30.24
CA ASN A 22 -8.52 -30.57 30.19
C ASN A 22 -9.08 -31.25 31.45
N ARG A 23 -8.80 -30.71 32.65
CA ARG A 23 -9.29 -31.32 33.90
C ARG A 23 -10.80 -31.31 34.02
N LYS A 24 -11.45 -30.21 33.63
CA LYS A 24 -12.89 -30.00 33.82
C LYS A 24 -13.75 -30.48 32.64
N TYR A 25 -13.26 -30.30 31.41
CA TYR A 25 -14.09 -30.42 30.20
C TYR A 25 -13.60 -31.46 29.18
N TYR A 26 -12.67 -32.35 29.53
CA TYR A 26 -12.17 -33.38 28.60
C TYR A 26 -13.26 -34.26 27.99
N LYS A 27 -14.42 -34.42 28.65
CA LYS A 27 -15.54 -35.21 28.13
C LYS A 27 -16.10 -34.65 26.81
N TRP A 28 -15.96 -33.34 26.58
CA TRP A 28 -16.42 -32.66 25.38
C TRP A 28 -15.30 -32.42 24.37
N THR A 29 -14.07 -32.20 24.86
CA THR A 29 -12.95 -31.73 24.02
C THR A 29 -11.91 -32.81 23.74
N GLY A 30 -11.93 -33.92 24.49
CA GLY A 30 -10.75 -34.78 24.64
C GLY A 30 -9.63 -34.08 25.39
N ILE A 31 -8.42 -34.64 25.32
CA ILE A 31 -7.20 -34.08 25.91
C ILE A 31 -6.46 -33.26 24.85
N LEU A 32 -6.33 -31.96 25.09
CA LEU A 32 -5.67 -31.00 24.21
C LEU A 32 -4.24 -30.65 24.70
N PRO A 33 -3.37 -30.11 23.83
CA PRO A 33 -2.03 -29.65 24.22
C PRO A 33 -2.05 -28.70 25.44
N CYS A 34 -0.99 -28.79 26.26
CA CYS A 34 -0.75 -27.97 27.44
C CYS A 34 0.62 -27.28 27.32
N ASP A 35 0.84 -26.60 26.20
CA ASP A 35 2.10 -26.03 25.76
C ASP A 35 2.30 -24.56 26.13
N GLY A 36 1.26 -23.92 26.67
CA GLY A 36 1.26 -22.51 27.02
C GLY A 36 0.98 -21.58 25.84
N ILE A 37 0.66 -22.10 24.66
CA ILE A 37 0.31 -21.29 23.48
C ILE A 37 -1.20 -21.35 23.27
N TYR A 38 -1.86 -20.19 23.31
CA TYR A 38 -3.29 -20.13 23.05
C TYR A 38 -3.55 -20.26 21.56
N GLN A 39 -4.42 -21.21 21.20
CA GLN A 39 -4.72 -21.57 19.83
C GLN A 39 -6.22 -21.78 19.67
N ARG A 40 -6.66 -21.93 18.41
CA ARG A 40 -8.04 -22.30 18.08
C ARG A 40 -8.60 -23.42 18.95
N ALA A 41 -7.85 -24.50 19.16
CA ALA A 41 -8.29 -25.62 20.00
C ALA A 41 -8.54 -25.21 21.46
N THR A 42 -7.71 -24.33 22.03
CA THR A 42 -7.90 -23.81 23.39
C THR A 42 -9.15 -22.93 23.46
N ASN A 43 -9.36 -22.06 22.46
CA ASN A 43 -10.57 -21.22 22.37
C ASN A 43 -11.85 -22.05 22.23
N THR A 44 -11.82 -23.08 21.37
CA THR A 44 -12.94 -24.01 21.21
C THR A 44 -13.25 -24.73 22.53
N ALA A 45 -12.22 -25.20 23.25
CA ALA A 45 -12.40 -25.83 24.56
C ALA A 45 -12.95 -24.88 25.62
N LEU A 46 -12.56 -23.61 25.57
CA LEU A 46 -13.11 -22.56 26.42
C LEU A 46 -14.61 -22.37 26.16
N ILE A 47 -15.04 -22.33 24.90
CA ILE A 47 -16.46 -22.23 24.51
C ILE A 47 -17.24 -23.48 24.94
N TYR A 48 -16.67 -24.68 24.79
CA TYR A 48 -17.26 -25.91 25.33
C TYR A 48 -17.48 -25.80 26.85
N GLY A 49 -16.47 -25.34 27.59
CA GLY A 49 -16.59 -25.09 29.02
C GLY A 49 -17.74 -24.13 29.34
N ILE A 50 -17.86 -23.03 28.61
CA ILE A 50 -18.96 -22.07 28.80
C ILE A 50 -20.31 -22.73 28.55
N GLN A 51 -20.46 -23.48 27.46
CA GLN A 51 -21.70 -24.21 27.13
C GLN A 51 -22.10 -25.21 28.24
N VAL A 52 -21.13 -25.87 28.86
CA VAL A 52 -21.36 -26.76 30.00
C VAL A 52 -21.85 -25.97 31.22
N GLU A 53 -21.14 -24.91 31.60
CA GLU A 53 -21.43 -24.14 32.82
C GLU A 53 -22.72 -23.31 32.72
N ILE A 54 -23.19 -22.95 31.51
CA ILE A 54 -24.51 -22.33 31.31
C ILE A 54 -25.66 -23.35 31.15
N GLY A 55 -25.38 -24.65 31.37
CA GLY A 55 -26.41 -25.69 31.43
C GLY A 55 -26.84 -26.28 30.09
N ILE A 56 -26.05 -26.14 29.02
CA ILE A 56 -26.33 -26.72 27.70
C ILE A 56 -25.27 -27.73 27.25
N GLY A 57 -24.59 -28.38 28.21
CA GLY A 57 -23.52 -29.34 27.95
C GLY A 57 -23.91 -30.52 27.05
N ASP A 58 -25.18 -30.94 27.07
CA ASP A 58 -25.67 -32.07 26.25
C ASP A 58 -25.74 -31.76 24.74
N ILE A 59 -25.79 -30.48 24.39
CA ILE A 59 -25.84 -29.99 23.00
C ILE A 59 -24.63 -29.12 22.65
N ALA A 60 -23.60 -29.13 23.52
CA ALA A 60 -22.41 -28.32 23.33
C ALA A 60 -21.66 -28.73 22.04
N ASN A 61 -21.16 -27.75 21.31
CA ASN A 61 -20.52 -27.92 20.01
C ASN A 61 -19.30 -27.00 19.80
N GLY A 62 -18.90 -26.25 20.83
CA GLY A 62 -17.78 -25.32 20.76
C GLY A 62 -18.05 -24.07 19.90
N TYR A 63 -19.29 -23.83 19.49
CA TYR A 63 -19.72 -22.65 18.73
C TYR A 63 -20.63 -21.74 19.57
N PHE A 64 -20.33 -20.45 19.61
CA PHE A 64 -21.09 -19.46 20.38
C PHE A 64 -22.28 -18.90 19.58
N GLY A 65 -23.25 -19.76 19.27
CA GLY A 65 -24.49 -19.40 18.54
C GLY A 65 -25.63 -18.94 19.45
N ASP A 66 -26.82 -18.77 18.87
CA ASP A 66 -28.01 -18.22 19.54
C ASP A 66 -28.41 -18.96 20.83
N GLY A 67 -28.29 -20.29 20.84
CA GLY A 67 -28.54 -21.09 22.05
C GLY A 67 -27.57 -20.78 23.19
N THR A 68 -26.29 -20.59 22.88
CA THR A 68 -25.26 -20.19 23.85
C THR A 68 -25.52 -18.76 24.34
N ARG A 69 -25.84 -17.83 23.42
CA ARG A 69 -26.17 -16.42 23.73
C ARG A 69 -27.36 -16.33 24.70
N ALA A 70 -28.45 -17.02 24.40
CA ALA A 70 -29.68 -16.97 25.21
C ALA A 70 -29.48 -17.54 26.62
N ASN A 71 -28.72 -18.62 26.78
CA ASN A 71 -28.47 -19.21 28.10
C ASN A 71 -27.42 -18.44 28.88
N TYR A 72 -26.42 -17.85 28.23
CA TYR A 72 -25.50 -16.92 28.89
C TYR A 72 -26.24 -15.73 29.51
N LEU A 73 -27.18 -15.12 28.78
CA LEU A 73 -28.00 -14.01 29.30
C LEU A 73 -28.83 -14.42 30.53
N LYS A 74 -29.30 -15.67 30.61
CA LYS A 74 -30.00 -16.16 31.82
C LYS A 74 -29.07 -16.19 33.03
N CYS A 75 -27.87 -16.76 32.88
CA CYS A 75 -26.86 -16.78 33.94
C CYS A 75 -26.46 -15.36 34.35
N TYR A 76 -26.21 -14.48 33.37
CA TYR A 76 -25.86 -13.08 33.61
C TYR A 76 -26.93 -12.35 34.44
N ASN A 77 -28.21 -12.51 34.08
CA ASN A 77 -29.34 -11.89 34.78
C ASN A 77 -29.64 -12.51 36.15
N GLN A 78 -29.10 -13.70 36.45
CA GLN A 78 -29.23 -14.38 37.74
C GLN A 78 -28.05 -14.13 38.68
N ASP A 79 -27.25 -13.10 38.39
CA ASP A 79 -25.98 -12.77 39.04
C ASP A 79 -24.90 -13.82 38.78
N LEU A 80 -23.85 -13.42 38.05
CA LEU A 80 -22.72 -14.29 37.70
C LEU A 80 -21.94 -14.78 38.91
N GLU A 81 -22.03 -14.12 40.07
CA GLU A 81 -21.40 -14.60 41.31
C GLU A 81 -21.91 -15.99 41.75
N ASN A 82 -23.10 -16.40 41.29
CA ASN A 82 -23.64 -17.74 41.50
C ASN A 82 -23.00 -18.83 40.61
N TYR A 83 -22.13 -18.45 39.66
CA TYR A 83 -21.54 -19.34 38.65
C TYR A 83 -20.01 -19.24 38.64
N PRO A 84 -19.31 -19.66 39.72
CA PRO A 84 -17.86 -19.42 39.86
C PRO A 84 -17.01 -20.09 38.77
N ASN A 85 -17.44 -21.23 38.24
CA ASN A 85 -16.75 -21.86 37.11
C ASN A 85 -16.95 -21.08 35.81
N LEU A 86 -18.14 -20.51 35.57
CA LEU A 86 -18.38 -19.65 34.42
C LEU A 86 -17.53 -18.38 34.52
N VAL A 87 -17.47 -17.76 35.69
CA VAL A 87 -16.61 -16.59 35.94
C VAL A 87 -15.13 -16.92 35.72
N LEU A 88 -14.67 -18.09 36.15
CA LEU A 88 -13.30 -18.54 35.89
C LEU A 88 -13.00 -18.65 34.38
N LEU A 89 -13.95 -19.14 33.58
CA LEU A 89 -13.79 -19.20 32.13
C LEU A 89 -13.79 -17.80 31.50
N ILE A 90 -14.57 -16.86 32.03
CA ILE A 90 -14.53 -15.45 31.61
C ILE A 90 -13.16 -14.85 31.93
N GLN A 91 -12.58 -15.12 33.11
CA GLN A 91 -11.23 -14.68 33.48
C GLN A 91 -10.16 -15.27 32.53
N PHE A 92 -10.32 -16.53 32.10
CA PHE A 92 -9.43 -17.13 31.10
C PHE A 92 -9.53 -16.43 29.74
N ALA A 93 -10.75 -16.11 29.29
CA ALA A 93 -10.97 -15.35 28.06
C ALA A 93 -10.37 -13.95 28.14
N LEU A 94 -10.57 -13.26 29.27
CA LEU A 94 -10.05 -11.92 29.53
C LEU A 94 -8.51 -11.93 29.51
N TYR A 95 -7.87 -12.83 30.27
CA TYR A 95 -6.41 -12.97 30.32
C TYR A 95 -5.80 -13.06 28.92
N GLN A 96 -6.35 -13.94 28.07
CA GLN A 96 -5.80 -14.14 26.73
C GLN A 96 -5.83 -12.86 25.88
N ASN A 97 -6.87 -12.05 26.04
CA ASN A 97 -7.05 -10.82 25.28
C ASN A 97 -6.20 -9.66 25.79
N VAL A 98 -5.76 -9.69 27.05
CA VAL A 98 -5.09 -8.54 27.69
C VAL A 98 -3.64 -8.78 28.08
N GLN A 99 -3.15 -10.02 28.10
CA GLN A 99 -1.81 -10.37 28.59
C GLN A 99 -0.65 -9.64 27.89
N ASN A 100 -0.86 -9.16 26.66
CA ASN A 100 0.15 -8.43 25.88
C ASN A 100 -0.09 -6.92 25.83
N ILE A 101 -1.15 -6.43 26.48
CA ILE A 101 -1.63 -5.04 26.35
C ILE A 101 -1.58 -4.32 27.70
N PHE A 102 -1.97 -4.99 28.79
CA PHE A 102 -1.97 -4.41 30.13
C PHE A 102 -0.90 -5.06 31.00
N TYR A 103 -0.19 -4.26 31.80
CA TYR A 103 0.87 -4.72 32.72
C TYR A 103 0.33 -5.46 33.97
N GLY A 104 -0.95 -5.83 34.00
CA GLY A 104 -1.61 -6.51 35.12
C GLY A 104 -1.93 -7.97 34.82
N THR A 105 -1.84 -8.85 35.83
CA THR A 105 -2.26 -10.25 35.70
C THR A 105 -3.74 -10.40 36.05
N VAL A 106 -4.53 -10.97 35.14
CA VAL A 106 -5.94 -11.32 35.42
C VAL A 106 -5.97 -12.43 36.47
N PRO A 107 -6.68 -12.25 37.60
CA PRO A 107 -6.78 -13.29 38.62
C PRO A 107 -7.66 -14.46 38.13
N PHE A 108 -7.32 -15.68 38.53
CA PHE A 108 -8.07 -16.91 38.21
C PHE A 108 -8.82 -17.42 39.46
N THR A 109 -9.69 -16.56 40.00
CA THR A 109 -10.37 -16.76 41.29
C THR A 109 -11.75 -17.41 41.15
N GLY A 110 -12.37 -17.32 39.99
CA GLY A 110 -13.78 -17.66 39.80
C GLY A 110 -14.75 -16.65 40.44
N ASN A 111 -14.27 -15.47 40.81
CA ASN A 111 -15.08 -14.39 41.37
C ASN A 111 -14.94 -13.12 40.52
N LEU A 112 -15.99 -12.30 40.41
CA LEU A 112 -15.91 -10.98 39.80
C LEU A 112 -15.34 -9.96 40.80
N ASP A 113 -14.10 -10.20 41.20
CA ASP A 113 -13.34 -9.34 42.10
C ASP A 113 -13.07 -7.95 41.49
N SER A 114 -12.64 -7.01 42.34
CA SER A 114 -12.36 -5.62 41.93
C SER A 114 -11.39 -5.55 40.76
N ASP A 115 -10.39 -6.41 40.75
CA ASP A 115 -9.32 -6.43 39.75
C ASP A 115 -9.88 -6.94 38.42
N THR A 116 -10.66 -8.03 38.44
CA THR A 116 -11.37 -8.55 37.26
C THR A 116 -12.29 -7.48 36.67
N LYS A 117 -13.09 -6.81 37.50
CA LYS A 117 -14.00 -5.73 37.05
C LYS A 117 -13.23 -4.53 36.47
N SER A 118 -12.08 -4.18 37.04
CA SER A 118 -11.21 -3.11 36.52
C SER A 118 -10.68 -3.48 35.13
N ILE A 119 -10.11 -4.68 34.98
CA ILE A 119 -9.53 -5.13 33.71
C ILE A 119 -10.61 -5.32 32.63
N ILE A 120 -11.82 -5.76 33.00
CA ILE A 120 -12.95 -5.77 32.06
C ILE A 120 -13.28 -4.35 31.58
N SER A 121 -13.28 -3.36 32.46
CA SER A 121 -13.53 -1.96 32.08
C SER A 121 -12.43 -1.43 31.13
N GLU A 122 -11.17 -1.75 31.40
CA GLU A 122 -10.04 -1.41 30.53
C GLU A 122 -10.16 -2.08 29.16
N PHE A 123 -10.52 -3.36 29.11
CA PHE A 123 -10.76 -4.08 27.86
C PHE A 123 -11.93 -3.48 27.06
N GLN A 124 -13.05 -3.15 27.71
CA GLN A 124 -14.20 -2.51 27.07
C GLN A 124 -13.81 -1.17 26.44
N ASN A 125 -13.04 -0.35 27.16
CA ASN A 125 -12.53 0.93 26.66
C ASN A 125 -11.54 0.72 25.50
N PHE A 126 -10.60 -0.23 25.65
CA PHE A 126 -9.63 -0.56 24.63
C PHE A 126 -10.28 -1.03 23.32
N MET A 127 -11.37 -1.81 23.40
CA MET A 127 -12.14 -2.30 22.25
C MET A 127 -13.23 -1.33 21.76
N GLN A 128 -13.34 -0.14 22.38
CA GLN A 128 -14.39 0.87 22.11
C GLN A 128 -15.82 0.29 22.16
N LEU A 129 -16.09 -0.60 23.12
CA LEU A 129 -17.41 -1.20 23.26
C LEU A 129 -18.41 -0.17 23.82
N LYS A 130 -19.50 0.03 23.09
CA LYS A 130 -20.63 0.87 23.50
C LYS A 130 -21.78 -0.01 23.98
N GLU A 131 -22.69 0.59 24.76
CA GLU A 131 -23.88 -0.06 25.33
C GLU A 131 -23.53 -1.31 26.18
N VAL A 132 -22.42 -1.23 26.90
CA VAL A 132 -21.93 -2.24 27.84
C VAL A 132 -21.96 -1.71 29.25
N GLN A 133 -22.10 -2.60 30.25
CA GLN A 133 -21.96 -2.22 31.65
C GLN A 133 -20.48 -2.27 32.02
N SER A 134 -19.92 -1.12 32.43
CA SER A 134 -18.51 -1.00 32.81
C SER A 134 -18.13 -2.06 33.84
N GLY A 135 -17.11 -2.84 33.52
CA GLY A 135 -16.52 -3.84 34.40
C GLY A 135 -17.30 -5.13 34.54
N MET A 136 -18.42 -5.26 33.83
CA MET A 136 -19.21 -6.48 33.80
C MET A 136 -19.03 -7.20 32.47
N PRO A 137 -18.92 -8.54 32.47
CA PRO A 137 -18.81 -9.31 31.24
C PRO A 137 -20.21 -9.50 30.65
N ASP A 138 -20.87 -8.44 30.20
CA ASP A 138 -22.12 -8.60 29.44
C ASP A 138 -21.90 -9.42 28.16
N LEU A 139 -22.99 -9.80 27.49
CA LEU A 139 -22.89 -10.66 26.31
C LEU A 139 -21.98 -10.05 25.24
N ARG A 140 -22.06 -8.74 24.99
CA ARG A 140 -21.23 -8.06 23.99
C ARG A 140 -19.75 -8.13 24.37
N THR A 141 -19.44 -7.84 25.62
CA THR A 141 -18.08 -7.92 26.19
C THR A 141 -17.52 -9.33 26.08
N LEU A 142 -18.31 -10.35 26.43
CA LEU A 142 -17.89 -11.76 26.34
C LEU A 142 -17.66 -12.20 24.88
N LEU A 143 -18.55 -11.82 23.95
CA LEU A 143 -18.40 -12.15 22.53
C LEU A 143 -17.12 -11.53 21.96
N SER A 144 -16.80 -10.28 22.33
CA SER A 144 -15.55 -9.63 21.92
C SER A 144 -14.27 -10.31 22.43
N MET A 145 -14.34 -11.10 23.51
CA MET A 145 -13.22 -11.90 23.99
C MET A 145 -13.08 -13.25 23.24
N LEU A 146 -14.19 -13.83 22.79
CA LEU A 146 -14.26 -15.21 22.30
C LEU A 146 -14.35 -15.35 20.77
N GLN A 147 -14.86 -14.32 20.10
CA GLN A 147 -15.07 -14.28 18.66
C GLN A 147 -14.35 -13.07 18.08
N SER A 148 -13.64 -13.24 16.95
CA SER A 148 -12.89 -12.15 16.33
C SER A 148 -13.80 -10.97 15.97
N ASN A 149 -14.99 -11.26 15.42
CA ASN A 149 -16.00 -10.29 15.03
C ASN A 149 -16.91 -9.81 16.19
N GLY A 150 -16.76 -10.38 17.38
CA GLY A 150 -17.54 -10.02 18.56
C GLY A 150 -19.06 -10.05 18.34
N ASP A 151 -19.75 -9.09 18.96
CA ASP A 151 -21.18 -8.87 18.71
C ASP A 151 -21.40 -8.09 17.40
N THR A 152 -21.75 -8.81 16.33
CA THR A 152 -22.02 -8.24 15.01
C THR A 152 -23.22 -7.28 14.97
N SER A 153 -24.09 -7.31 16.00
CA SER A 153 -25.22 -6.38 16.09
C SER A 153 -24.82 -4.98 16.56
N ARG A 154 -23.60 -4.80 17.11
CA ARG A 154 -23.13 -3.51 17.63
C ARG A 154 -23.14 -2.42 16.55
N ALA A 155 -23.42 -1.19 16.98
CA ALA A 155 -23.28 -0.01 16.15
C ALA A 155 -21.80 0.23 15.79
N ALA A 156 -21.57 0.86 14.64
CA ALA A 156 -20.25 1.26 14.16
C ALA A 156 -20.27 2.75 13.80
N SER A 157 -19.16 3.44 14.03
CA SER A 157 -18.97 4.83 13.59
C SER A 157 -18.10 4.94 12.34
N GLY A 158 -17.47 3.83 11.92
CA GLY A 158 -16.74 3.71 10.68
C GLY A 158 -17.32 2.63 9.79
N CYS A 159 -17.06 2.73 8.50
CA CYS A 159 -17.27 1.64 7.55
C CYS A 159 -16.14 1.60 6.52
N ASP A 160 -16.09 0.56 5.71
CA ASP A 160 -15.40 0.59 4.43
C ASP A 160 -16.30 0.00 3.34
N THR A 161 -16.02 0.34 2.08
CA THR A 161 -16.77 -0.19 0.95
C THR A 161 -15.93 -0.16 -0.31
N ALA A 162 -16.18 -1.12 -1.20
CA ALA A 162 -15.64 -1.15 -2.55
C ALA A 162 -16.38 -0.22 -3.52
N GLN A 163 -17.60 0.22 -3.19
CA GLN A 163 -18.43 1.01 -4.09
C GLN A 163 -18.03 2.50 -4.06
N GLN A 164 -17.87 3.12 -5.23
CA GLN A 164 -17.85 4.58 -5.34
C GLN A 164 -19.19 5.16 -4.89
N LEU A 165 -19.16 6.04 -3.90
CA LEU A 165 -20.35 6.53 -3.24
C LEU A 165 -20.99 7.70 -4.00
N THR A 166 -22.30 7.63 -4.19
CA THR A 166 -23.12 8.75 -4.67
C THR A 166 -23.56 9.65 -3.51
N ALA A 167 -23.98 10.89 -3.79
CA ALA A 167 -24.47 11.83 -2.78
C ALA A 167 -25.60 11.23 -1.91
N THR A 168 -26.54 10.49 -2.50
CA THR A 168 -27.63 9.85 -1.75
C THR A 168 -27.12 8.78 -0.79
N GLN A 169 -26.11 8.02 -1.21
CA GLN A 169 -25.49 6.98 -0.40
C GLN A 169 -24.66 7.57 0.74
N ILE A 170 -23.97 8.68 0.50
CA ILE A 170 -23.24 9.44 1.53
C ILE A 170 -24.23 9.95 2.61
N LEU A 171 -25.39 10.46 2.20
CA LEU A 171 -26.44 10.85 3.15
C LEU A 171 -26.95 9.65 3.97
N THR A 172 -27.11 8.47 3.34
CA THR A 172 -27.45 7.24 4.06
C THR A 172 -26.38 6.92 5.11
N LEU A 173 -25.08 6.98 4.77
CA LEU A 173 -24.00 6.75 5.73
C LEU A 173 -24.15 7.70 6.92
N LYS A 174 -24.28 9.02 6.67
CA LYS A 174 -24.35 10.01 7.73
C LYS A 174 -25.58 9.82 8.63
N GLN A 175 -26.74 9.55 8.05
CA GLN A 175 -27.99 9.29 8.81
C GLN A 175 -27.92 8.03 9.67
N ASN A 176 -27.06 7.07 9.32
CA ASN A 176 -26.84 5.85 10.10
C ASN A 176 -25.65 5.97 11.07
N GLY A 177 -25.09 7.17 11.26
CA GLY A 177 -24.08 7.46 12.28
C GLY A 177 -22.66 7.09 11.88
N TYR A 178 -22.38 6.97 10.57
CA TYR A 178 -21.02 6.78 10.06
C TYR A 178 -20.34 8.14 9.87
N ASP A 179 -19.19 8.33 10.51
CA ASP A 179 -18.41 9.58 10.50
C ASP A 179 -17.06 9.41 9.80
N ILE A 180 -16.68 8.18 9.45
CA ILE A 180 -15.45 7.89 8.71
C ILE A 180 -15.64 6.68 7.79
N VAL A 181 -15.11 6.76 6.57
CA VAL A 181 -15.19 5.68 5.58
C VAL A 181 -13.82 5.29 5.02
N GLY A 182 -13.56 4.00 4.97
CA GLY A 182 -12.43 3.39 4.30
C GLY A 182 -12.72 3.30 2.80
N ARG A 183 -11.88 3.94 1.98
CA ARG A 183 -12.04 3.94 0.52
C ARG A 183 -10.77 3.55 -0.18
N TYR A 184 -10.92 2.80 -1.26
CA TYR A 184 -9.79 2.27 -2.01
C TYR A 184 -9.21 3.35 -2.91
N LEU A 185 -7.88 3.44 -3.00
CA LEU A 185 -7.22 4.42 -3.86
C LEU A 185 -7.35 4.06 -5.35
N THR A 186 -7.38 2.76 -5.65
CA THR A 186 -7.29 2.22 -7.01
C THR A 186 -8.17 0.98 -7.16
N GLY A 187 -8.17 0.41 -8.37
CA GLY A 187 -8.71 -0.91 -8.64
C GLY A 187 -10.18 -0.95 -9.04
N THR A 188 -10.64 -2.18 -9.25
CA THR A 188 -12.01 -2.53 -9.66
C THR A 188 -12.54 -3.71 -8.85
N ALA A 189 -13.86 -3.83 -8.71
CA ALA A 189 -14.53 -4.88 -7.96
C ALA A 189 -15.39 -5.78 -8.86
N GLY A 190 -15.44 -7.08 -8.50
CA GLY A 190 -16.25 -8.10 -9.18
C GLY A 190 -15.73 -8.48 -10.56
N GLY A 191 -16.35 -9.50 -11.17
CA GLY A 191 -16.03 -9.94 -12.54
C GLY A 191 -16.37 -8.92 -13.62
N GLU A 192 -17.16 -7.89 -13.29
CA GLU A 192 -17.56 -6.80 -14.19
C GLU A 192 -16.61 -5.59 -14.15
N PHE A 193 -15.53 -5.65 -13.35
CA PHE A 193 -14.54 -4.57 -13.24
C PHE A 193 -15.14 -3.20 -12.85
N ILE A 194 -16.07 -3.18 -11.89
CA ILE A 194 -16.71 -1.94 -11.42
C ILE A 194 -15.65 -1.07 -10.72
N PRO A 195 -15.51 0.23 -11.05
CA PRO A 195 -14.52 1.10 -10.42
C PRO A 195 -14.64 1.13 -8.89
N LYS A 196 -13.51 0.85 -8.21
CA LYS A 196 -13.39 0.82 -6.75
C LYS A 196 -12.74 2.09 -6.19
N GLY A 197 -11.81 2.64 -6.99
CA GLY A 197 -10.96 3.76 -6.64
C GLY A 197 -11.74 5.03 -6.28
N LEU A 198 -11.26 5.73 -5.26
CA LEU A 198 -11.77 7.01 -4.81
C LEU A 198 -11.62 8.07 -5.90
N THR A 199 -12.60 8.97 -6.03
CA THR A 199 -12.49 10.15 -6.91
C THR A 199 -12.41 11.43 -6.10
N ARG A 200 -11.90 12.51 -6.71
CA ARG A 200 -11.83 13.82 -6.08
C ARG A 200 -13.23 14.35 -5.75
N GLU A 201 -14.20 14.14 -6.64
CA GLU A 201 -15.60 14.51 -6.44
C GLU A 201 -16.23 13.76 -5.26
N GLU A 202 -15.99 12.45 -5.15
CA GLU A 202 -16.45 11.63 -4.02
C GLU A 202 -15.88 12.15 -2.69
N CYS A 203 -14.58 12.50 -2.66
CA CYS A 203 -13.95 13.06 -1.46
C CYS A 203 -14.65 14.34 -0.99
N LEU A 204 -14.87 15.30 -1.91
CA LEU A 204 -15.47 16.58 -1.57
C LEU A 204 -16.91 16.40 -1.03
N LEU A 205 -17.70 15.51 -1.64
CA LEU A 205 -19.04 15.19 -1.16
C LEU A 205 -19.04 14.54 0.23
N LEU A 206 -18.06 13.67 0.54
CA LEU A 206 -17.92 13.07 1.87
C LEU A 206 -17.62 14.16 2.92
N PHE A 207 -16.70 15.08 2.62
CA PHE A 207 -16.35 16.17 3.55
C PHE A 207 -17.49 17.16 3.78
N GLU A 208 -18.26 17.48 2.73
CA GLU A 208 -19.48 18.31 2.84
C GLU A 208 -20.54 17.70 3.78
N ASN A 209 -20.45 16.39 4.04
CA ASN A 209 -21.34 15.66 4.94
C ASN A 209 -20.65 15.26 6.26
N ASP A 210 -19.52 15.89 6.60
CA ASP A 210 -18.72 15.62 7.80
C ASP A 210 -18.35 14.13 7.94
N ILE A 211 -17.93 13.51 6.83
CA ILE A 211 -17.41 12.14 6.80
C ILE A 211 -15.93 12.19 6.40
N ASN A 212 -15.07 11.71 7.29
CA ASN A 212 -13.63 11.59 7.04
C ASN A 212 -13.32 10.34 6.21
N ILE A 213 -12.13 10.31 5.62
CA ILE A 213 -11.70 9.19 4.78
C ILE A 213 -10.39 8.60 5.31
N PHE A 214 -10.27 7.27 5.34
CA PHE A 214 -8.97 6.61 5.44
C PHE A 214 -8.67 5.82 4.15
N PRO A 215 -7.50 5.99 3.53
CA PRO A 215 -7.19 5.39 2.24
C PRO A 215 -6.74 3.93 2.38
N ILE A 216 -7.31 3.05 1.56
CA ILE A 216 -6.98 1.62 1.48
C ILE A 216 -6.33 1.34 0.13
N PHE A 217 -5.30 0.51 0.12
CA PHE A 217 -4.70 -0.01 -1.11
C PHE A 217 -4.87 -1.53 -1.19
N GLN A 218 -5.53 -2.00 -2.26
CA GLN A 218 -5.74 -3.41 -2.56
C GLN A 218 -5.95 -3.58 -4.07
N ASP A 219 -4.89 -3.93 -4.80
CA ASP A 219 -4.93 -4.08 -6.26
C ASP A 219 -4.60 -5.50 -6.73
N ASN A 220 -5.28 -5.91 -7.81
CA ASN A 220 -4.90 -7.00 -8.71
C ASN A 220 -4.52 -8.32 -8.03
N ILE A 221 -5.40 -8.80 -7.14
CA ILE A 221 -5.44 -10.23 -6.85
C ILE A 221 -6.90 -10.71 -6.81
N TYR A 222 -7.34 -11.39 -7.87
CA TYR A 222 -8.70 -11.96 -7.95
C TYR A 222 -8.97 -12.97 -6.82
N ILE A 223 -7.92 -13.66 -6.34
CA ILE A 223 -7.93 -14.51 -5.13
C ILE A 223 -6.62 -14.31 -4.37
N PRO A 224 -6.56 -13.46 -3.33
CA PRO A 224 -5.37 -13.24 -2.52
C PRO A 224 -4.86 -14.55 -1.93
N LYS A 225 -3.57 -14.85 -2.15
CA LYS A 225 -2.85 -15.96 -1.52
C LYS A 225 -1.48 -15.49 -1.05
N PRO A 226 -0.93 -16.03 0.05
CA PRO A 226 0.30 -15.51 0.65
C PRO A 226 1.48 -15.43 -0.32
N SER A 227 1.66 -16.42 -1.19
CA SER A 227 2.76 -16.47 -2.17
C SER A 227 2.75 -15.40 -3.27
N LEU A 228 1.71 -14.57 -3.33
CA LEU A 228 1.66 -13.43 -4.26
C LEU A 228 2.22 -12.14 -3.65
N PHE A 229 2.56 -12.15 -2.37
CA PHE A 229 3.23 -11.06 -1.68
C PHE A 229 4.75 -11.28 -1.72
N SER A 230 5.48 -10.23 -2.08
CA SER A 230 6.94 -10.23 -2.17
C SER A 230 7.45 -8.80 -2.01
N GLU A 231 8.74 -8.65 -1.69
CA GLU A 231 9.35 -7.33 -1.57
C GLU A 231 9.22 -6.47 -2.84
N PRO A 232 9.52 -6.96 -4.07
CA PRO A 232 9.32 -6.18 -5.28
C PRO A 232 7.87 -5.74 -5.48
N ARG A 233 6.91 -6.61 -5.15
CA ARG A 233 5.49 -6.25 -5.22
C ARG A 233 5.15 -5.15 -4.23
N GLY A 234 5.69 -5.21 -3.01
CA GLY A 234 5.49 -4.18 -1.99
C GLY A 234 5.96 -2.80 -2.43
N VAL A 235 7.10 -2.73 -3.10
CA VAL A 235 7.62 -1.48 -3.70
C VAL A 235 6.64 -0.96 -4.76
N GLY A 236 6.22 -1.82 -5.70
CA GLY A 236 5.31 -1.43 -6.78
C GLY A 236 3.93 -0.98 -6.29
N ASP A 237 3.36 -1.71 -5.34
CA ASP A 237 2.07 -1.38 -4.72
C ASP A 237 2.14 -0.06 -3.94
N ALA A 238 3.21 0.18 -3.18
CA ALA A 238 3.41 1.44 -2.48
C ALA A 238 3.55 2.62 -3.44
N ARG A 239 4.32 2.50 -4.52
CA ARG A 239 4.46 3.57 -5.53
C ARG A 239 3.13 3.89 -6.22
N LYS A 240 2.33 2.89 -6.55
CA LYS A 240 0.96 3.08 -7.08
C LYS A 240 0.08 3.81 -6.07
N ALA A 241 0.13 3.42 -4.81
CA ALA A 241 -0.63 4.06 -3.75
C ALA A 241 -0.23 5.54 -3.55
N ILE A 242 1.08 5.83 -3.52
CA ILE A 242 1.62 7.19 -3.42
C ILE A 242 1.14 8.04 -4.60
N SER A 243 1.28 7.53 -5.83
CA SER A 243 0.86 8.22 -7.05
C SER A 243 -0.64 8.52 -7.04
N ALA A 244 -1.48 7.54 -6.69
CA ALA A 244 -2.92 7.73 -6.59
C ALA A 244 -3.30 8.75 -5.49
N ALA A 245 -2.67 8.68 -4.33
CA ALA A 245 -2.90 9.61 -3.23
C ALA A 245 -2.56 11.05 -3.63
N ARG A 246 -1.40 11.27 -4.28
CA ARG A 246 -0.95 12.59 -4.74
C ARG A 246 -1.82 13.13 -5.88
N GLY A 247 -2.22 12.27 -6.82
CA GLY A 247 -3.12 12.64 -7.92
C GLY A 247 -4.50 13.10 -7.43
N LEU A 248 -5.01 12.48 -6.36
CA LEU A 248 -6.24 12.93 -5.69
C LEU A 248 -6.05 14.22 -4.89
N GLY A 249 -4.82 14.53 -4.47
CA GLY A 249 -4.50 15.61 -3.55
C GLY A 249 -4.71 15.23 -2.09
N ILE A 250 -4.52 13.96 -1.72
CA ILE A 250 -4.52 13.57 -0.31
C ILE A 250 -3.32 14.25 0.37
N PRO A 251 -3.53 14.99 1.49
CA PRO A 251 -2.45 15.67 2.17
C PRO A 251 -1.31 14.73 2.58
N GLU A 252 -0.07 15.22 2.62
CA GLU A 252 1.04 14.49 3.24
C GLU A 252 0.76 14.22 4.73
N GLY A 253 1.44 13.23 5.30
CA GLY A 253 1.26 12.75 6.67
C GLY A 253 0.11 11.75 6.84
N GLN A 254 -0.70 11.50 5.81
CA GLN A 254 -1.76 10.50 5.86
C GLN A 254 -1.23 9.07 5.84
N ILE A 255 -2.02 8.15 6.39
CA ILE A 255 -1.67 6.72 6.49
C ILE A 255 -2.44 5.93 5.45
N ILE A 256 -1.74 5.22 4.56
CA ILE A 256 -2.33 4.32 3.57
C ILE A 256 -2.29 2.88 4.10
N TYR A 257 -3.44 2.20 4.14
CA TYR A 257 -3.55 0.83 4.63
C TYR A 257 -3.39 -0.19 3.48
N PHE A 258 -2.32 -0.96 3.49
CA PHE A 258 -2.05 -2.00 2.50
C PHE A 258 -2.68 -3.33 2.93
N ALA A 259 -3.49 -3.91 2.05
CA ALA A 259 -4.31 -5.08 2.37
C ALA A 259 -3.60 -6.43 2.18
N VAL A 260 -3.56 -7.22 3.26
CA VAL A 260 -3.25 -8.66 3.25
C VAL A 260 -4.55 -9.42 3.50
N ASP A 261 -5.33 -9.60 2.43
CA ASP A 261 -6.69 -10.14 2.49
C ASP A 261 -6.72 -11.67 2.31
N CYS A 262 -5.86 -12.40 3.00
CA CYS A 262 -5.84 -13.86 2.99
C CYS A 262 -5.49 -14.45 4.37
N ASP A 263 -5.81 -15.73 4.55
CA ASP A 263 -5.42 -16.45 5.77
C ASP A 263 -3.96 -16.89 5.66
N CYS A 264 -3.08 -16.29 6.45
CA CYS A 264 -1.65 -16.61 6.48
C CYS A 264 -1.27 -17.41 7.73
N GLN A 265 -0.58 -18.53 7.53
CA GLN A 265 0.12 -19.24 8.58
C GLN A 265 1.37 -18.49 9.03
N GLY A 266 1.86 -18.76 10.24
CA GLY A 266 3.02 -18.04 10.80
C GLY A 266 4.27 -18.07 9.91
N TRP A 267 4.54 -19.18 9.21
CA TRP A 267 5.68 -19.26 8.29
C TRP A 267 5.45 -18.46 7.01
N GLU A 268 4.21 -18.40 6.50
CA GLU A 268 3.84 -17.60 5.32
C GLU A 268 3.95 -16.09 5.61
N ILE A 269 3.65 -15.68 6.84
CA ILE A 269 3.86 -14.30 7.27
C ILE A 269 5.35 -13.94 7.16
N SER A 270 6.21 -14.80 7.71
CA SER A 270 7.66 -14.59 7.68
C SER A 270 8.25 -14.63 6.27
N GLU A 271 7.77 -15.54 5.42
CA GLU A 271 8.32 -15.78 4.08
C GLU A 271 7.81 -14.78 3.03
N TYR A 272 6.56 -14.34 3.12
CA TYR A 272 5.93 -13.53 2.06
C TYR A 272 5.50 -12.15 2.54
N ILE A 273 4.86 -12.05 3.71
CA ILE A 273 4.23 -10.81 4.15
C ILE A 273 5.25 -9.82 4.72
N ILE A 274 6.21 -10.28 5.54
CA ILE A 274 7.29 -9.42 6.04
C ILE A 274 8.09 -8.82 4.87
N PRO A 275 8.58 -9.59 3.87
CA PRO A 275 9.25 -9.02 2.71
C PRO A 275 8.40 -8.00 1.94
N TYR A 276 7.10 -8.27 1.76
CA TYR A 276 6.18 -7.31 1.14
C TYR A 276 6.12 -5.98 1.88
N PHE A 277 5.99 -6.00 3.22
CA PHE A 277 6.01 -4.77 4.02
C PHE A 277 7.39 -4.10 4.08
N THR A 278 8.48 -4.84 3.95
CA THR A 278 9.83 -4.27 3.74
C THR A 278 9.87 -3.46 2.44
N GLY A 279 9.27 -3.97 1.35
CA GLY A 279 9.18 -3.25 0.08
C GLY A 279 8.34 -1.98 0.18
N ILE A 280 7.18 -2.06 0.84
CA ILE A 280 6.32 -0.89 1.11
C ILE A 280 7.10 0.16 1.90
N MET A 281 7.76 -0.25 2.99
CA MET A 281 8.52 0.64 3.85
C MET A 281 9.59 1.42 3.07
N LYS A 282 10.36 0.74 2.21
CA LYS A 282 11.38 1.37 1.37
C LYS A 282 10.80 2.43 0.43
N ALA A 283 9.67 2.14 -0.22
CA ALA A 283 9.02 3.08 -1.14
C ALA A 283 8.35 4.25 -0.40
N MET A 284 7.89 4.04 0.83
CA MET A 284 7.18 5.06 1.61
C MET A 284 8.12 6.03 2.33
N TYR A 285 9.40 5.67 2.55
CA TYR A 285 10.35 6.43 3.39
C TYR A 285 10.40 7.94 3.10
N ASP A 286 10.55 8.34 1.83
CA ASP A 286 10.61 9.75 1.41
C ASP A 286 9.33 10.21 0.67
N SER A 287 8.24 9.46 0.82
CA SER A 287 6.98 9.73 0.12
C SER A 287 6.16 10.87 0.76
N GLY A 288 6.46 11.24 2.01
CA GLY A 288 5.61 12.13 2.80
C GLY A 288 4.34 11.46 3.34
N TYR A 289 4.05 10.21 2.98
CA TYR A 289 2.97 9.40 3.56
C TYR A 289 3.50 8.35 4.52
N HIS A 290 2.61 7.85 5.37
CA HIS A 290 2.86 6.71 6.24
C HIS A 290 2.11 5.47 5.74
N TYR A 291 2.54 4.28 6.15
CA TYR A 291 1.86 3.05 5.82
C TYR A 291 1.26 2.39 7.06
N GLY A 292 0.09 1.79 6.86
CA GLY A 292 -0.57 0.87 7.77
C GLY A 292 -0.84 -0.46 7.09
N ILE A 293 -1.34 -1.42 7.86
CA ILE A 293 -1.67 -2.76 7.38
C ILE A 293 -3.15 -3.03 7.57
N TYR A 294 -3.79 -3.62 6.56
CA TYR A 294 -5.03 -4.36 6.74
C TYR A 294 -4.75 -5.87 6.75
N GLY A 295 -5.25 -6.60 7.76
CA GLY A 295 -5.06 -8.04 7.82
C GLY A 295 -5.55 -8.68 9.11
N THR A 296 -5.32 -9.99 9.25
CA THR A 296 -5.70 -10.73 10.46
C THR A 296 -4.86 -10.29 11.66
N ARG A 297 -5.36 -10.50 12.89
CA ARG A 297 -4.66 -10.12 14.13
C ARG A 297 -3.21 -10.63 14.19
N ASN A 298 -2.98 -11.88 13.79
CA ASN A 298 -1.65 -12.48 13.73
C ASN A 298 -0.73 -11.80 12.70
N VAL A 299 -1.24 -11.55 11.49
CA VAL A 299 -0.51 -10.85 10.42
C VAL A 299 -0.10 -9.46 10.91
N CYS A 300 -1.06 -8.67 11.40
CA CYS A 300 -0.81 -7.31 11.87
C CYS A 300 0.21 -7.25 12.99
N THR A 301 0.04 -8.08 14.04
CA THR A 301 0.96 -8.09 15.20
C THR A 301 2.37 -8.54 14.81
N THR A 302 2.48 -9.55 13.93
CA THR A 302 3.78 -10.08 13.51
C THR A 302 4.53 -9.08 12.64
N VAL A 303 3.84 -8.42 11.70
CA VAL A 303 4.43 -7.37 10.87
C VAL A 303 4.81 -6.16 11.71
N GLU A 304 3.95 -5.71 12.63
CA GLU A 304 4.26 -4.60 13.54
C GLU A 304 5.57 -4.86 14.31
N LYS A 305 5.69 -6.05 14.89
CA LYS A 305 6.91 -6.46 15.61
C LYS A 305 8.14 -6.47 14.70
N ALA A 306 8.01 -7.02 13.49
CA ALA A 306 9.12 -7.09 12.53
C ALA A 306 9.59 -5.70 12.08
N MET A 307 8.66 -4.76 11.87
CA MET A 307 8.96 -3.41 11.39
C MET A 307 9.33 -2.42 12.52
N SER A 308 9.30 -2.85 13.79
CA SER A 308 9.47 -1.97 14.95
C SER A 308 10.83 -1.27 15.04
N ASN A 309 11.89 -1.88 14.49
CA ASN A 309 13.26 -1.34 14.49
C ASN A 309 13.72 -0.86 13.11
N GLU A 310 12.81 -0.85 12.12
CA GLU A 310 13.13 -0.39 10.77
C GLU A 310 13.12 1.14 10.69
N ILE A 311 13.75 1.67 9.64
CA ILE A 311 13.95 3.12 9.45
C ILE A 311 12.63 3.90 9.39
N LEU A 312 11.57 3.24 8.91
CA LEU A 312 10.20 3.70 9.02
C LEU A 312 9.39 2.53 9.59
N SER A 313 8.73 2.77 10.72
CA SER A 313 7.92 1.76 11.41
C SER A 313 6.48 1.75 10.89
N LEU A 314 5.80 0.61 11.06
CA LEU A 314 4.38 0.48 10.77
C LEU A 314 3.57 1.45 11.63
N LYS A 315 2.80 2.34 11.00
CA LYS A 315 2.18 3.46 11.72
C LYS A 315 0.84 3.12 12.37
N SER A 316 0.04 2.27 11.72
CA SER A 316 -1.34 1.98 12.14
C SER A 316 -1.84 0.63 11.62
N ILE A 317 -2.84 0.06 12.29
CA ILE A 317 -3.41 -1.24 11.98
C ILE A 317 -4.92 -1.15 11.71
N PHE A 318 -5.37 -1.80 10.64
CA PHE A 318 -6.76 -2.07 10.30
C PHE A 318 -7.01 -3.58 10.36
N VAL A 319 -7.84 -4.07 11.28
CA VAL A 319 -7.97 -5.51 11.54
C VAL A 319 -9.14 -6.12 10.79
N SER A 320 -8.93 -7.26 10.13
CA SER A 320 -9.95 -8.02 9.38
C SER A 320 -10.74 -9.01 10.25
N ASN A 321 -11.29 -8.55 11.36
CA ASN A 321 -11.96 -9.41 12.35
C ASN A 321 -13.25 -10.09 11.84
N MET A 322 -13.89 -9.56 10.79
CA MET A 322 -15.06 -10.18 10.16
C MET A 322 -14.76 -11.55 9.53
N SER A 323 -13.51 -11.78 9.13
CA SER A 323 -12.99 -13.06 8.64
C SER A 323 -12.78 -14.05 9.80
N SER A 324 -13.87 -14.39 10.48
CA SER A 324 -13.90 -15.23 11.69
C SER A 324 -13.50 -16.69 11.46
N GLY A 325 -13.42 -17.12 10.20
CA GLY A 325 -12.88 -18.42 9.81
C GLY A 325 -11.35 -18.45 9.65
N PHE A 326 -10.69 -17.30 9.52
CA PHE A 326 -9.25 -17.23 9.27
C PHE A 326 -8.46 -17.58 10.53
N SER A 327 -7.47 -18.45 10.37
CA SER A 327 -6.60 -18.92 11.45
C SER A 327 -5.89 -17.77 12.18
N GLY A 328 -5.50 -16.72 11.45
CA GLY A 328 -4.83 -15.55 12.01
C GLY A 328 -5.67 -14.67 12.94
N ASN A 329 -6.99 -14.88 12.99
CA ASN A 329 -7.89 -14.21 13.93
C ASN A 329 -8.27 -15.10 15.13
N LEU A 330 -7.95 -16.39 15.09
CA LEU A 330 -8.36 -17.37 16.09
C LEU A 330 -7.26 -17.59 17.13
N GLY A 331 -7.43 -16.95 18.29
CA GLY A 331 -6.52 -17.10 19.43
C GLY A 331 -5.45 -16.02 19.55
N PHE A 332 -5.51 -15.00 18.70
CA PHE A 332 -4.67 -13.81 18.79
C PHE A 332 -5.47 -12.65 19.41
N PRO A 333 -4.88 -11.92 20.38
CA PRO A 333 -5.52 -10.72 20.92
C PRO A 333 -5.58 -9.62 19.86
N GLN A 334 -6.47 -8.65 20.05
CA GLN A 334 -6.49 -7.45 19.22
C GLN A 334 -5.15 -6.70 19.35
N PRO A 335 -4.50 -6.30 18.24
CA PRO A 335 -3.23 -5.57 18.29
C PRO A 335 -3.36 -4.24 19.03
N GLU A 336 -2.37 -3.84 19.82
CA GLU A 336 -2.44 -2.61 20.62
C GLU A 336 -2.65 -1.38 19.73
N ASN A 337 -1.95 -1.31 18.58
CA ASN A 337 -1.98 -0.17 17.67
C ASN A 337 -3.14 -0.19 16.65
N TRP A 338 -4.21 -0.91 16.94
CA TRP A 338 -5.39 -0.91 16.07
C TRP A 338 -6.05 0.47 16.01
N ALA A 339 -6.27 0.97 14.79
CA ALA A 339 -7.05 2.17 14.50
C ALA A 339 -8.48 1.82 14.05
N PHE A 340 -8.57 0.74 13.26
CA PHE A 340 -9.80 0.30 12.63
C PHE A 340 -9.96 -1.21 12.83
N ASP A 341 -11.21 -1.65 13.02
CA ASP A 341 -11.57 -3.05 13.27
C ASP A 341 -12.80 -3.40 12.44
N GLN A 342 -12.61 -4.07 11.30
CA GLN A 342 -13.68 -4.54 10.42
C GLN A 342 -14.30 -5.80 11.02
N PHE A 343 -15.59 -5.78 11.35
CA PHE A 343 -16.20 -6.87 12.12
C PHE A 343 -17.48 -7.46 11.53
N TYR A 344 -18.17 -6.80 10.60
CA TYR A 344 -19.42 -7.35 10.06
C TYR A 344 -19.85 -6.74 8.73
N GLU A 345 -20.25 -7.60 7.79
CA GLU A 345 -20.91 -7.23 6.54
C GLU A 345 -22.43 -7.46 6.66
N PRO A 346 -23.28 -6.42 6.65
CA PRO A 346 -24.72 -6.59 6.59
C PRO A 346 -25.14 -7.16 5.22
N SER A 347 -25.84 -8.29 5.20
CA SER A 347 -26.17 -9.05 3.98
C SER A 347 -27.00 -8.33 2.92
N GLY A 348 -27.55 -7.14 3.22
CA GLY A 348 -28.26 -6.28 2.27
C GLY A 348 -27.80 -4.82 2.31
N GLY A 349 -26.63 -4.55 2.92
CA GLY A 349 -26.15 -3.19 3.15
C GLY A 349 -27.00 -2.40 4.14
N ILE A 350 -26.90 -1.07 4.05
CA ILE A 350 -27.70 -0.12 4.83
C ILE A 350 -28.49 0.80 3.91
N GLY A 351 -29.60 1.35 4.39
CA GLY A 351 -30.51 2.18 3.59
C GLY A 351 -31.35 1.37 2.59
N SER A 352 -31.98 2.07 1.63
CA SER A 352 -32.91 1.44 0.68
C SER A 352 -32.92 2.17 -0.68
N GLY A 353 -33.34 1.47 -1.74
CA GLY A 353 -33.43 2.04 -3.09
C GLY A 353 -32.08 2.58 -3.58
N VAL A 354 -32.09 3.77 -4.18
CA VAL A 354 -30.87 4.46 -4.65
C VAL A 354 -29.91 4.87 -3.51
N GLY A 355 -30.38 4.88 -2.27
CA GLY A 355 -29.57 5.14 -1.08
C GLY A 355 -29.05 3.88 -0.41
N ASN A 356 -29.28 2.69 -0.97
CA ASN A 356 -28.71 1.46 -0.43
C ASN A 356 -27.18 1.44 -0.66
N VAL A 357 -26.43 1.05 0.37
CA VAL A 357 -24.96 0.97 0.33
C VAL A 357 -24.51 -0.34 0.94
N LEU A 358 -23.76 -1.12 0.17
CA LEU A 358 -23.05 -2.28 0.70
C LEU A 358 -21.80 -1.79 1.43
N ILE A 359 -21.68 -2.15 2.69
CA ILE A 359 -20.58 -1.70 3.56
C ILE A 359 -20.12 -2.86 4.44
N ASP A 360 -18.87 -2.76 4.88
CA ASP A 360 -18.39 -3.47 6.04
C ASP A 360 -18.37 -2.53 7.25
N LYS A 361 -18.89 -2.98 8.39
CA LYS A 361 -18.89 -2.22 9.64
C LYS A 361 -17.49 -2.21 10.24
N VAL A 362 -17.02 -1.02 10.59
CA VAL A 362 -15.69 -0.79 11.16
C VAL A 362 -15.81 -0.07 12.50
N ALA A 363 -15.29 -0.69 13.57
CA ALA A 363 -15.07 0.02 14.83
C ALA A 363 -13.82 0.91 14.71
N VAL A 364 -13.84 2.07 15.37
CA VAL A 364 -12.81 3.12 15.26
C VAL A 364 -12.24 3.40 16.64
N SER A 365 -10.92 3.23 16.82
CA SER A 365 -10.27 3.44 18.11
C SER A 365 -9.97 4.90 18.44
N GLY A 366 -10.01 5.77 17.43
CA GLY A 366 -9.61 7.18 17.54
C GLY A 366 -8.12 7.44 17.33
N LYS A 367 -7.29 6.39 17.16
CA LYS A 367 -5.85 6.54 16.88
C LYS A 367 -5.55 7.11 15.49
N ASN A 368 -6.46 6.90 14.54
CA ASN A 368 -6.43 7.53 13.23
C ASN A 368 -7.83 8.09 12.93
N THR A 369 -7.89 9.38 12.61
CA THR A 369 -9.13 10.12 12.31
C THR A 369 -9.37 10.31 10.80
N GLY A 370 -8.48 9.79 9.95
CA GLY A 370 -8.52 10.01 8.51
C GLY A 370 -8.20 11.45 8.09
N PHE A 371 -8.49 11.76 6.83
CA PHE A 371 -8.43 13.11 6.27
C PHE A 371 -9.83 13.63 5.92
N SER A 372 -9.96 14.96 5.98
CA SER A 372 -11.23 15.67 5.77
C SER A 372 -11.11 16.83 4.76
N GLN A 373 -9.99 16.89 4.04
CA GLN A 373 -9.69 17.91 3.05
C GLN A 373 -8.67 17.39 2.03
N LEU A 374 -8.65 18.00 0.85
CA LEU A 374 -7.64 17.76 -0.18
C LEU A 374 -6.77 19.00 -0.39
N THR A 375 -5.52 18.77 -0.78
CA THR A 375 -4.62 19.78 -1.33
C THR A 375 -4.86 19.94 -2.84
N ASN A 376 -4.08 20.83 -3.45
CA ASN A 376 -3.89 20.80 -4.90
C ASN A 376 -3.16 19.50 -5.23
N GLY A 377 -3.83 18.62 -5.98
CA GLY A 377 -3.21 17.39 -6.46
C GLY A 377 -2.00 17.70 -7.34
N LEU A 378 -1.08 16.75 -7.44
CA LEU A 378 0.03 16.85 -8.38
C LEU A 378 -0.46 16.72 -9.83
N SER A 379 0.31 17.26 -10.77
CA SER A 379 0.03 17.03 -12.18
C SER A 379 0.15 15.53 -12.51
N MET A 380 -0.46 15.11 -13.62
CA MET A 380 -0.33 13.71 -14.09
C MET A 380 1.14 13.33 -14.33
N LEU A 381 1.95 14.27 -14.81
CA LEU A 381 3.39 14.08 -15.05
C LEU A 381 4.16 13.84 -13.75
N ASP A 382 3.90 14.64 -12.71
CA ASP A 382 4.53 14.50 -11.40
C ASP A 382 4.10 13.19 -10.72
N SER A 383 2.81 12.85 -10.82
CA SER A 383 2.26 11.59 -10.27
C SER A 383 2.87 10.36 -10.94
N PHE A 384 3.18 10.45 -12.24
CA PHE A 384 3.84 9.37 -12.98
C PHE A 384 5.34 9.31 -12.69
N ALA A 385 6.03 10.44 -12.51
CA ALA A 385 7.43 10.47 -12.03
C ALA A 385 7.58 9.80 -10.65
N ASP A 386 6.60 9.99 -9.76
CA ASP A 386 6.53 9.32 -8.46
C ASP A 386 6.27 7.82 -8.56
N LEU A 387 5.37 7.40 -9.47
CA LEU A 387 5.10 5.98 -9.75
C LEU A 387 6.37 5.23 -10.14
N LEU A 388 7.27 5.90 -10.84
CA LEU A 388 8.55 5.34 -11.28
C LEU A 388 9.66 5.46 -10.22
N GLY A 389 9.42 6.21 -9.13
CA GLY A 389 10.38 6.39 -8.03
C GLY A 389 11.48 7.42 -8.31
N TYR A 390 11.28 8.35 -9.24
CA TYR A 390 12.33 9.22 -9.80
C TYR A 390 12.44 10.62 -9.17
N LYS A 391 11.90 10.83 -7.97
CA LYS A 391 12.06 12.12 -7.27
C LYS A 391 13.55 12.46 -7.02
N SER A 392 14.46 11.48 -7.06
CA SER A 392 15.91 11.68 -6.98
C SER A 392 16.59 12.18 -8.27
N LEU A 393 15.96 12.06 -9.45
CA LEU A 393 16.55 12.54 -10.72
C LEU A 393 16.23 14.02 -11.00
N ILE A 394 15.20 14.57 -10.36
CA ILE A 394 14.87 15.98 -10.44
C ILE A 394 15.88 16.73 -9.54
N GLY A 395 17.02 17.09 -10.12
CA GLY A 395 18.08 17.85 -9.45
C GLY A 395 19.43 17.14 -9.28
N GLU A 396 19.62 15.93 -9.82
CA GLU A 396 20.93 15.25 -9.80
C GLU A 396 21.82 15.61 -11.01
N GLU A 397 23.13 15.77 -10.76
CA GLU A 397 24.16 16.08 -11.75
C GLU A 397 24.55 14.82 -12.56
N ILE A 398 24.14 14.75 -13.84
CA ILE A 398 24.58 13.70 -14.76
C ILE A 398 25.98 14.03 -15.30
N ARG A 399 26.95 13.12 -15.11
CA ARG A 399 28.36 13.27 -15.53
C ARG A 399 28.66 12.56 -16.85
N ALA A 400 29.51 13.18 -17.67
CA ALA A 400 30.04 12.60 -18.91
C ALA A 400 30.97 11.39 -18.62
N GLY A 401 30.99 10.42 -19.53
CA GLY A 401 31.83 9.21 -19.46
C GLY A 401 31.28 8.08 -18.61
N GLN A 402 30.06 8.21 -18.08
CA GLN A 402 29.46 7.25 -17.16
C GLN A 402 28.24 6.57 -17.81
N GLU A 403 28.21 5.25 -17.74
CA GLU A 403 27.04 4.46 -18.11
C GLU A 403 26.04 4.48 -16.96
N TYR A 404 24.80 4.89 -17.24
CA TYR A 404 23.71 4.85 -16.28
C TYR A 404 22.72 3.79 -16.75
N GLN A 405 22.58 2.73 -15.97
CA GLN A 405 21.57 1.68 -16.18
C GLN A 405 20.43 1.87 -15.19
N PHE A 406 19.21 2.03 -15.71
CA PHE A 406 18.00 2.09 -14.90
C PHE A 406 17.11 0.90 -15.20
N SER A 407 16.83 0.05 -14.21
CA SER A 407 15.83 -1.02 -14.34
C SER A 407 14.46 -0.54 -13.85
N LEU A 408 13.53 -0.30 -14.77
CA LEU A 408 12.12 -0.08 -14.49
C LEU A 408 11.44 -1.45 -14.35
N TRP A 409 11.07 -1.88 -13.13
CA TRP A 409 10.39 -3.16 -12.95
C TRP A 409 8.87 -3.02 -12.81
N THR A 410 8.17 -3.85 -13.62
CA THR A 410 6.76 -4.27 -13.58
C THR A 410 5.69 -3.17 -13.45
N LEU A 411 5.34 -2.59 -14.59
CA LEU A 411 3.96 -2.17 -14.87
C LEU A 411 3.00 -3.39 -14.70
N PRO A 412 1.67 -3.20 -14.56
CA PRO A 412 0.76 -4.33 -14.51
C PRO A 412 0.94 -5.17 -15.79
N ALA A 413 1.37 -6.43 -15.60
CA ALA A 413 1.88 -7.37 -16.61
C ALA A 413 3.32 -7.11 -17.06
N ASP A 414 4.28 -7.68 -16.31
CA ASP A 414 5.60 -8.19 -16.76
C ASP A 414 6.26 -7.43 -17.94
N ILE A 415 6.46 -6.12 -17.80
CA ILE A 415 7.32 -5.32 -18.67
C ILE A 415 8.47 -4.82 -17.81
N ASP A 416 9.69 -5.20 -18.18
CA ASP A 416 10.93 -4.62 -17.69
C ASP A 416 11.42 -3.65 -18.74
N VAL A 417 11.67 -2.39 -18.35
CA VAL A 417 12.29 -1.40 -19.23
C VAL A 417 13.67 -1.09 -18.65
N THR A 418 14.72 -1.46 -19.36
CA THR A 418 16.07 -0.98 -19.04
C THR A 418 16.36 0.21 -19.91
N ILE A 419 16.74 1.34 -19.32
CA ILE A 419 17.25 2.49 -20.06
C ILE A 419 18.74 2.61 -19.74
N SER A 420 19.58 2.47 -20.76
CA SER A 420 21.03 2.66 -20.68
C SER A 420 21.42 3.89 -21.48
N PHE A 421 22.17 4.82 -20.85
CA PHE A 421 22.77 5.96 -21.54
C PHE A 421 24.29 5.90 -21.39
N MET A 422 25.01 6.05 -22.50
CA MET A 422 26.46 6.24 -22.54
C MET A 422 26.77 7.59 -23.19
N ASN A 423 27.50 8.45 -22.48
CA ASN A 423 27.95 9.74 -22.99
C ASN A 423 29.48 9.72 -23.07
N GLU A 424 30.07 9.68 -24.26
CA GLU A 424 31.52 9.76 -24.42
C GLU A 424 31.90 11.17 -24.89
N LEU A 425 32.45 11.98 -23.96
CA LEU A 425 32.97 13.30 -24.25
C LEU A 425 34.39 13.40 -23.67
N SER A 426 35.37 13.75 -24.50
CA SER A 426 36.79 13.74 -24.09
C SER A 426 37.42 15.13 -24.13
N VAL A 427 37.27 15.94 -23.07
CA VAL A 427 38.06 17.19 -22.88
C VAL A 427 38.29 17.54 -21.39
N LEU A 428 39.46 18.14 -21.10
CA LEU A 428 39.98 18.57 -19.79
C LEU A 428 39.60 20.03 -19.42
N GLY A 429 39.08 20.26 -18.20
CA GLY A 429 39.01 21.58 -17.54
C GLY A 429 37.61 21.99 -17.05
N GLU A 430 37.49 22.43 -15.78
CA GLU A 430 36.21 22.64 -15.07
C GLU A 430 35.73 24.11 -15.02
N SER A 431 34.45 24.34 -15.35
CA SER A 431 33.55 25.40 -14.82
C SER A 431 32.11 25.26 -15.38
N SER A 432 31.08 25.33 -14.52
CA SER A 432 29.67 24.94 -14.81
C SER A 432 28.71 26.07 -15.26
N LEU A 433 27.90 25.82 -16.30
CA LEU A 433 26.72 26.63 -16.72
C LEU A 433 25.46 25.74 -16.85
N VAL A 434 24.28 26.24 -16.45
CA VAL A 434 22.98 25.54 -16.55
C VAL A 434 22.02 26.40 -17.37
N LEU A 435 21.33 25.83 -18.36
CA LEU A 435 20.42 26.54 -19.28
C LEU A 435 19.07 25.81 -19.41
N GLU A 436 17.98 26.56 -19.46
CA GLU A 436 16.60 26.08 -19.46
C GLU A 436 15.99 26.00 -20.88
N VAL A 437 15.36 24.87 -21.24
CA VAL A 437 14.75 24.62 -22.56
C VAL A 437 13.25 24.38 -22.40
N GLU A 438 12.45 25.01 -23.27
CA GLU A 438 11.00 24.84 -23.33
C GLU A 438 10.57 24.50 -24.77
N ASN A 439 9.80 23.42 -24.96
CA ASN A 439 9.25 23.01 -26.27
C ASN A 439 10.28 22.90 -27.41
N GLY A 440 11.49 22.42 -27.11
CA GLY A 440 12.57 22.27 -28.09
C GLY A 440 13.27 23.58 -28.47
N VAL A 441 13.07 24.66 -27.71
CA VAL A 441 13.73 25.96 -27.91
C VAL A 441 14.25 26.48 -26.55
N LEU A 442 15.38 27.20 -26.55
CA LEU A 442 15.86 27.85 -25.32
C LEU A 442 14.80 28.81 -24.78
N SER A 443 14.53 28.75 -23.47
CA SER A 443 13.60 29.68 -22.84
C SER A 443 14.11 31.11 -23.02
N PRO A 444 13.22 32.13 -23.06
CA PRO A 444 13.66 33.53 -23.15
C PRO A 444 14.67 33.92 -22.06
N LYS A 445 14.58 33.27 -20.90
CA LYS A 445 15.49 33.45 -19.77
C LYS A 445 16.85 32.77 -20.02
N ALA A 446 16.86 31.56 -20.56
CA ALA A 446 18.08 30.86 -20.93
C ALA A 446 18.82 31.56 -22.08
N LYS A 447 18.10 32.18 -23.02
CA LYS A 447 18.68 33.04 -24.05
C LYS A 447 19.41 34.24 -23.44
N LEU A 448 18.78 34.88 -22.44
CA LEU A 448 19.38 36.00 -21.73
C LEU A 448 20.61 35.59 -20.89
N GLU A 449 20.59 34.42 -20.25
CA GLU A 449 21.72 33.88 -19.48
C GLU A 449 22.88 33.45 -20.39
N LEU A 450 22.56 32.87 -21.55
CA LEU A 450 23.52 32.53 -22.60
C LEU A 450 24.18 33.77 -23.20
N ASP A 451 23.40 34.81 -23.51
CA ASP A 451 23.90 36.11 -24.02
C ASP A 451 24.85 36.77 -23.03
N ASN A 452 24.53 36.75 -21.73
CA ASN A 452 25.39 37.31 -20.68
C ASN A 452 26.66 36.49 -20.42
N TYR A 453 26.65 35.17 -20.68
CA TYR A 453 27.81 34.29 -20.52
C TYR A 453 28.78 34.38 -21.71
N ILE A 454 28.28 34.74 -22.89
CA ILE A 454 29.01 34.83 -24.17
C ILE A 454 29.49 36.25 -24.48
N ASP A 455 29.12 37.25 -23.66
CA ASP A 455 29.44 38.67 -23.88
C ASP A 455 30.97 38.90 -23.93
N GLY A 456 31.50 38.99 -25.16
CA GLY A 456 32.94 39.00 -25.45
C GLY A 456 33.38 38.15 -26.66
N ILE A 457 32.51 37.29 -27.22
CA ILE A 457 32.82 36.49 -28.42
C ILE A 457 32.26 37.19 -29.68
N GLU A 458 33.12 37.49 -30.66
CA GLU A 458 32.68 37.97 -31.99
C GLU A 458 31.82 36.88 -32.69
N ASN A 459 30.68 37.27 -33.29
CA ASN A 459 29.72 36.42 -34.04
C ASN A 459 28.69 35.59 -33.25
N THR A 460 27.95 36.19 -32.32
CA THR A 460 26.73 35.62 -31.71
C THR A 460 25.71 35.13 -32.74
N SER A 461 25.53 35.86 -33.86
CA SER A 461 24.60 35.48 -34.93
C SER A 461 25.00 34.20 -35.69
N TYR A 462 26.26 33.77 -35.63
CA TYR A 462 26.72 32.53 -36.28
C TYR A 462 26.43 31.29 -35.42
N VAL A 463 26.56 31.43 -34.10
CA VAL A 463 26.20 30.38 -33.13
C VAL A 463 24.68 30.17 -33.12
N GLU A 464 23.89 31.24 -33.14
CA GLU A 464 22.43 31.17 -33.28
C GLU A 464 22.01 30.50 -34.61
N ASN A 465 22.64 30.85 -35.74
CA ASN A 465 22.35 30.23 -37.04
C ASN A 465 22.83 28.77 -37.15
N ALA A 466 23.92 28.39 -36.45
CA ALA A 466 24.38 27.02 -36.38
C ALA A 466 23.43 26.15 -35.54
N ILE A 467 22.90 26.70 -34.45
CA ILE A 467 21.89 26.04 -33.61
C ILE A 467 20.56 25.91 -34.37
N ASP A 468 20.07 26.98 -35.01
CA ASP A 468 18.84 26.96 -35.83
C ASP A 468 18.97 26.05 -37.07
N GLY A 469 20.14 26.02 -37.70
CA GLY A 469 20.47 25.13 -38.82
C GLY A 469 20.59 23.65 -38.43
N PHE A 470 20.94 23.35 -37.17
CA PHE A 470 21.08 21.99 -36.66
C PHE A 470 19.75 21.45 -36.11
N VAL A 471 18.96 22.29 -35.42
CA VAL A 471 17.59 21.97 -34.98
C VAL A 471 16.67 21.72 -36.18
N SER A 472 16.89 22.41 -37.29
CA SER A 472 16.19 22.15 -38.57
C SER A 472 16.79 21.02 -39.40
N GLY A 473 17.88 20.38 -38.94
CA GLY A 473 18.76 19.52 -39.73
C GLY A 473 18.75 18.03 -39.40
N ILE A 474 18.21 17.59 -38.26
CA ILE A 474 18.10 16.15 -37.93
C ILE A 474 17.03 15.53 -38.84
N ARG A 475 17.47 14.68 -39.77
CA ARG A 475 16.57 13.95 -40.68
C ARG A 475 16.44 12.51 -40.20
N TYR A 476 15.41 11.82 -40.68
CA TYR A 476 15.18 10.39 -40.41
C TYR A 476 16.40 9.49 -40.69
N GLU A 477 17.31 9.93 -41.57
CA GLU A 477 18.53 9.23 -41.96
C GLU A 477 19.67 9.29 -40.92
N ASP A 478 19.59 10.18 -39.93
CA ASP A 478 20.62 10.41 -38.90
C ASP A 478 20.36 9.61 -37.59
N VAL A 479 19.27 8.84 -37.57
CA VAL A 479 18.85 7.95 -36.46
C VAL A 479 18.86 6.50 -36.97
N SER A 480 19.64 5.64 -36.33
CA SER A 480 19.64 4.20 -36.62
C SER A 480 18.93 3.41 -35.54
N PHE A 481 18.12 2.45 -35.97
CA PHE A 481 17.37 1.55 -35.11
C PHE A 481 17.93 0.15 -35.23
N GLU A 482 18.16 -0.50 -34.09
CA GLU A 482 18.39 -1.95 -34.04
C GLU A 482 17.25 -2.57 -33.23
N VAL A 483 16.44 -3.40 -33.87
CA VAL A 483 15.41 -4.18 -33.19
C VAL A 483 15.87 -5.63 -33.20
N GLU A 484 16.18 -6.17 -32.02
CA GLU A 484 16.56 -7.58 -31.88
C GLU A 484 15.46 -8.33 -31.13
N LEU A 485 14.89 -9.34 -31.78
CA LEU A 485 14.05 -10.35 -31.12
C LEU A 485 14.97 -11.41 -30.53
N LYS A 486 15.02 -11.49 -29.19
CA LYS A 486 15.85 -12.45 -28.47
C LYS A 486 15.16 -13.82 -28.43
N SER A 487 15.95 -14.85 -28.17
CA SER A 487 15.50 -16.26 -28.18
C SER A 487 14.46 -16.59 -27.11
N ASP A 488 14.32 -15.73 -26.10
CA ASP A 488 13.34 -15.82 -25.01
C ASP A 488 12.02 -15.08 -25.30
N ARG A 489 11.84 -14.56 -26.53
CA ARG A 489 10.70 -13.72 -26.98
C ARG A 489 10.67 -12.30 -26.37
N SER A 490 11.76 -11.83 -25.78
CA SER A 490 11.94 -10.40 -25.50
C SER A 490 12.35 -9.64 -26.77
N TYR A 491 11.99 -8.36 -26.83
CA TYR A 491 12.43 -7.43 -27.87
C TYR A 491 13.43 -6.46 -27.23
N SER A 492 14.55 -6.19 -27.89
CA SER A 492 15.37 -5.02 -27.59
C SER A 492 15.28 -4.03 -28.74
N ILE A 493 15.07 -2.76 -28.40
CA ILE A 493 15.00 -1.63 -29.32
C ILE A 493 16.17 -0.72 -28.95
N LYS A 494 17.19 -0.71 -29.79
CA LYS A 494 18.32 0.21 -29.73
C LYS A 494 18.04 1.40 -30.63
N VAL A 495 18.10 2.60 -30.07
CA VAL A 495 18.02 3.86 -30.80
C VAL A 495 19.38 4.53 -30.69
N ILE A 496 20.08 4.63 -31.81
CA ILE A 496 21.39 5.30 -31.90
C ILE A 496 21.19 6.57 -32.71
N VAL A 497 21.56 7.70 -32.13
CA VAL A 497 21.48 9.02 -32.77
C VAL A 497 22.91 9.50 -32.99
N ASN A 498 23.30 9.74 -34.24
CA ASN A 498 24.62 10.25 -34.58
C ASN A 498 24.50 11.67 -35.14
N SER A 499 25.30 12.59 -34.63
CA SER A 499 25.45 13.90 -35.27
C SER A 499 26.20 13.76 -36.59
N LYS A 500 25.98 14.71 -37.51
CA LYS A 500 26.94 14.92 -38.58
C LYS A 500 28.27 15.43 -37.99
N GLU A 501 29.35 15.11 -38.68
CA GLU A 501 30.67 15.64 -38.40
C GLU A 501 30.65 17.17 -38.57
N PHE A 502 31.11 17.91 -37.57
CA PHE A 502 31.20 19.37 -37.63
C PHE A 502 32.55 19.88 -37.10
N ASP A 503 33.08 20.92 -37.73
CA ASP A 503 34.38 21.51 -37.40
C ASP A 503 34.24 22.72 -36.49
N TYR A 504 35.04 22.76 -35.42
CA TYR A 504 35.19 23.94 -34.57
C TYR A 504 36.68 24.15 -34.25
N ASN A 505 37.23 25.31 -34.63
CA ASN A 505 38.65 25.64 -34.48
C ASN A 505 39.62 24.63 -35.12
N GLY A 506 39.25 23.99 -36.24
CA GLY A 506 40.10 23.04 -36.96
C GLY A 506 40.17 21.65 -36.30
N VAL A 507 39.27 21.38 -35.37
CA VAL A 507 39.05 20.06 -34.78
C VAL A 507 37.66 19.58 -35.20
N SER A 508 37.60 18.35 -35.68
CA SER A 508 36.37 17.73 -36.15
C SER A 508 35.69 16.97 -35.01
N TYR A 509 34.38 17.18 -34.83
CA TYR A 509 33.58 16.61 -33.75
C TYR A 509 32.44 15.75 -34.30
N THR A 510 32.18 14.63 -33.62
CA THR A 510 31.00 13.79 -33.82
C THR A 510 30.42 13.46 -32.45
N VAL A 511 29.12 13.61 -32.28
CA VAL A 511 28.39 13.32 -31.04
C VAL A 511 27.44 12.15 -31.31
N SER A 512 27.56 11.09 -30.52
CA SER A 512 26.67 9.94 -30.58
C SER A 512 25.95 9.77 -29.26
N ALA A 513 24.63 9.57 -29.30
CA ALA A 513 23.83 9.20 -28.15
C ALA A 513 23.17 7.84 -28.44
N GLU A 514 23.36 6.89 -27.53
CA GLU A 514 22.74 5.58 -27.60
C GLU A 514 21.69 5.44 -26.49
N ILE A 515 20.50 5.00 -26.88
CA ILE A 515 19.41 4.64 -25.98
C ILE A 515 19.07 3.19 -26.29
N GLU A 516 19.31 2.31 -25.34
CA GLU A 516 18.81 0.93 -25.42
C GLU A 516 17.54 0.80 -24.57
N ILE A 517 16.48 0.28 -25.17
CA ILE A 517 15.20 -0.04 -24.53
C ILE A 517 14.99 -1.54 -24.67
N GLU A 518 15.19 -2.29 -23.60
CA GLU A 518 14.85 -3.71 -23.56
C GLU A 518 13.41 -3.89 -23.05
N VAL A 519 12.62 -4.74 -23.72
CA VAL A 519 11.22 -5.05 -23.39
C VAL A 519 11.06 -6.56 -23.30
N HIS A 520 10.95 -7.08 -22.08
CA HIS A 520 10.59 -8.48 -21.85
C HIS A 520 9.07 -8.61 -21.81
N ALA A 521 8.46 -9.31 -22.77
CA ALA A 521 7.01 -9.57 -22.77
C ALA A 521 6.76 -11.06 -22.58
N ARG A 522 6.33 -11.50 -21.39
CA ARG A 522 6.15 -12.94 -21.13
C ARG A 522 4.78 -13.51 -21.49
N PHE A 523 3.76 -12.71 -21.86
CA PHE A 523 2.39 -13.22 -22.05
C PHE A 523 1.49 -12.53 -23.09
N PHE A 524 2.00 -11.69 -24.00
CA PHE A 524 1.14 -11.06 -25.01
C PHE A 524 1.09 -11.84 -26.34
N ASP A 525 -0.13 -12.13 -26.79
CA ASP A 525 -0.45 -12.54 -28.16
C ASP A 525 -0.60 -11.26 -29.00
N ILE A 526 0.17 -11.14 -30.08
CA ILE A 526 0.52 -9.84 -30.70
C ILE A 526 -0.31 -9.61 -31.97
N ASP A 527 -1.52 -9.06 -31.82
CA ASP A 527 -2.20 -8.31 -32.88
C ASP A 527 -2.14 -6.81 -32.55
N GLY A 528 -1.50 -6.00 -33.41
CA GLY A 528 -1.51 -4.53 -33.31
C GLY A 528 -0.29 -3.85 -32.67
N ILE A 529 0.80 -4.59 -32.39
CA ILE A 529 2.05 -3.96 -31.89
C ILE A 529 2.67 -3.04 -32.94
N ASP A 530 2.48 -3.34 -34.22
CA ASP A 530 3.02 -2.54 -35.33
C ASP A 530 2.45 -1.12 -35.32
N GLU A 531 1.18 -0.92 -34.96
CA GLU A 531 0.57 0.41 -34.84
C GLU A 531 1.08 1.18 -33.61
N VAL A 532 1.33 0.47 -32.50
CA VAL A 532 1.89 1.06 -31.28
C VAL A 532 3.35 1.44 -31.49
N VAL A 533 4.10 0.59 -32.18
CA VAL A 533 5.49 0.84 -32.59
C VAL A 533 5.52 1.98 -33.62
N ASP A 534 4.67 2.01 -34.63
CA ASP A 534 4.63 3.11 -35.61
C ASP A 534 4.29 4.47 -34.98
N GLU A 535 3.37 4.52 -34.01
CA GLU A 535 3.04 5.75 -33.30
C GLU A 535 4.13 6.17 -32.30
N ALA A 536 4.82 5.18 -31.70
CA ALA A 536 6.05 5.41 -30.92
C ALA A 536 7.14 6.06 -31.78
N MET A 537 7.36 5.49 -32.96
CA MET A 537 8.42 5.88 -33.90
C MET A 537 8.24 7.30 -34.47
N LYS A 538 7.01 7.86 -34.46
CA LYS A 538 6.76 9.26 -34.86
C LYS A 538 7.26 10.31 -33.85
N ASN A 539 7.38 9.96 -32.56
CA ASN A 539 7.74 10.90 -31.50
C ASN A 539 9.22 10.79 -31.05
N VAL A 540 9.90 9.70 -31.43
CA VAL A 540 11.34 9.46 -31.19
C VAL A 540 12.26 10.57 -31.74
N PRO A 541 12.01 11.20 -32.91
CA PRO A 541 12.84 12.30 -33.41
C PRO A 541 12.86 13.54 -32.50
N VAL A 542 11.77 13.80 -31.77
CA VAL A 542 11.66 14.92 -30.82
C VAL A 542 12.44 14.64 -29.54
N ILE A 543 12.43 13.39 -29.08
CA ILE A 543 13.20 12.90 -27.93
C ILE A 543 14.70 12.89 -28.27
N ALA A 544 15.06 12.41 -29.47
CA ALA A 544 16.43 12.40 -30.01
C ALA A 544 17.00 13.82 -30.22
N ALA A 545 16.20 14.75 -30.77
CA ALA A 545 16.61 16.14 -30.95
C ALA A 545 16.87 16.86 -29.61
N SER A 546 16.11 16.54 -28.56
CA SER A 546 16.25 17.14 -27.23
C SER A 546 17.52 16.66 -26.50
N LEU A 547 17.87 15.38 -26.65
CA LEU A 547 19.10 14.78 -26.11
C LEU A 547 20.37 15.33 -26.79
N VAL A 548 20.35 15.44 -28.12
CA VAL A 548 21.49 15.93 -28.91
C VAL A 548 21.72 17.44 -28.73
N LEU A 549 20.65 18.23 -28.53
CA LEU A 549 20.77 19.67 -28.22
C LEU A 549 21.45 19.93 -26.87
N GLY A 550 21.16 19.10 -25.86
CA GLY A 550 21.86 19.15 -24.56
C GLY A 550 23.34 18.76 -24.63
N LEU A 551 23.70 17.84 -25.52
CA LEU A 551 25.09 17.41 -25.76
C LEU A 551 25.91 18.40 -26.61
N LEU A 552 25.28 19.08 -27.58
CA LEU A 552 25.91 20.11 -28.43
C LEU A 552 26.23 21.41 -27.68
N LEU A 553 25.36 21.84 -26.77
CA LEU A 553 25.66 22.95 -25.85
C LEU A 553 26.85 22.61 -24.94
N GLY A 554 26.98 21.33 -24.55
CA GLY A 554 28.17 20.79 -23.89
C GLY A 554 29.44 20.89 -24.73
N ALA A 555 29.39 20.48 -26.01
CA ALA A 555 30.53 20.49 -26.92
C ALA A 555 31.03 21.90 -27.28
N LEU A 556 30.12 22.86 -27.51
CA LEU A 556 30.46 24.27 -27.82
C LEU A 556 31.14 24.99 -26.65
N ILE A 557 30.77 24.67 -25.41
CA ILE A 557 31.33 25.30 -24.19
C ILE A 557 32.61 24.61 -23.73
N VAL A 558 32.77 23.32 -24.01
CA VAL A 558 34.01 22.57 -23.80
C VAL A 558 35.16 23.09 -24.68
N GLY A 559 34.87 23.60 -25.89
CA GLY A 559 35.83 24.34 -26.71
C GLY A 559 36.33 25.67 -26.09
N SER A 560 35.71 26.13 -25.00
CA SER A 560 36.06 27.35 -24.25
C SER A 560 36.55 27.09 -22.81
N GLY A 561 36.65 25.82 -22.38
CA GLY A 561 37.20 25.43 -21.07
C GLY A 561 36.19 25.30 -19.91
N GLY A 562 34.90 25.10 -20.20
CA GLY A 562 33.87 24.82 -19.19
C GLY A 562 33.44 23.34 -19.12
N THR A 563 32.99 22.90 -17.95
CA THR A 563 32.22 21.64 -17.73
C THR A 563 30.72 21.97 -17.72
N ILE A 564 29.83 21.06 -18.14
CA ILE A 564 28.37 21.32 -18.05
C ILE A 564 27.63 20.16 -17.39
N ILE A 565 26.60 20.52 -16.62
CA ILE A 565 25.54 19.66 -16.10
C ILE A 565 24.40 19.66 -17.13
N ALA A 566 24.09 18.49 -17.70
CA ALA A 566 23.17 18.35 -18.83
C ALA A 566 21.70 18.53 -18.44
N ALA A 567 21.18 19.76 -18.49
CA ALA A 567 19.75 20.04 -18.32
C ALA A 567 18.86 19.38 -19.40
N GLY A 568 19.41 19.06 -20.58
CA GLY A 568 18.68 18.40 -21.68
C GLY A 568 18.36 16.92 -21.45
N ALA A 569 19.17 16.21 -20.65
CA ALA A 569 18.92 14.81 -20.30
C ALA A 569 17.68 14.67 -19.40
N THR A 570 17.47 15.61 -18.49
CA THR A 570 16.27 15.68 -17.63
C THR A 570 15.00 15.90 -18.44
N GLU A 571 15.05 16.74 -19.47
CA GLU A 571 13.89 17.00 -20.33
C GLU A 571 13.58 15.82 -21.27
N ALA A 572 14.62 15.16 -21.80
CA ALA A 572 14.44 13.93 -22.56
C ALA A 572 13.85 12.79 -21.71
N ILE A 573 14.31 12.64 -20.46
CA ILE A 573 13.73 11.69 -19.50
C ILE A 573 12.27 12.06 -19.20
N LYS A 574 11.94 13.34 -18.98
CA LYS A 574 10.52 13.78 -18.81
C LYS A 574 9.66 13.47 -20.03
N GLN A 575 10.20 13.60 -21.25
CA GLN A 575 9.45 13.27 -22.47
C GLN A 575 9.32 11.77 -22.70
N ILE A 576 10.33 10.96 -22.35
CA ILE A 576 10.26 9.49 -22.30
C ILE A 576 9.21 9.04 -21.27
N ILE A 577 9.19 9.69 -20.10
CA ILE A 577 8.21 9.50 -19.03
C ILE A 577 6.80 9.89 -19.51
N ALA A 578 6.62 11.05 -20.15
CA ALA A 578 5.35 11.47 -20.74
C ALA A 578 4.88 10.51 -21.84
N PHE A 579 5.81 9.97 -22.63
CA PHE A 579 5.57 9.00 -23.69
C PHE A 579 5.07 7.66 -23.16
N PHE A 580 5.74 7.06 -22.17
CA PHE A 580 5.26 5.84 -21.52
C PHE A 580 3.99 6.06 -20.69
N GLY A 581 3.80 7.25 -20.12
CA GLY A 581 2.55 7.65 -19.50
C GLY A 581 1.35 7.66 -20.47
N MET A 582 1.56 8.02 -21.74
CA MET A 582 0.55 7.92 -22.79
C MET A 582 0.24 6.47 -23.20
N LEU A 583 1.24 5.58 -23.18
CA LEU A 583 1.09 4.15 -23.47
C LEU A 583 0.35 3.37 -22.37
N ALA A 584 0.42 3.83 -21.11
CA ALA A 584 -0.27 3.21 -19.97
C ALA A 584 -1.77 3.56 -19.88
N LEU A 585 -2.28 4.44 -20.75
CA LEU A 585 -3.71 4.69 -20.88
C LEU A 585 -4.38 3.47 -21.53
N PRO A 586 -5.46 2.91 -20.96
CA PRO A 586 -6.27 1.98 -21.72
C PRO A 586 -6.77 2.73 -22.95
N THR A 587 -6.34 2.29 -24.14
CA THR A 587 -6.97 2.70 -25.38
C THR A 587 -8.45 2.41 -25.21
N ARG A 588 -9.27 3.48 -25.16
CA ARG A 588 -10.72 3.35 -25.26
C ARG A 588 -10.97 2.63 -26.58
N LYS A 589 -11.22 1.32 -26.52
CA LYS A 589 -11.86 0.61 -27.63
C LYS A 589 -13.18 1.34 -27.85
N LYS A 590 -13.29 2.00 -29.01
CA LYS A 590 -14.58 2.40 -29.55
C LYS A 590 -15.40 1.18 -29.91
#